data_AF-A0A2N1NFL0-F1
#
_entry.id   AF-A0A2N1NFL0-F1
#
_cell.length_a   1.000
_cell.length_b   1.000
_cell.length_c   1.000
_cell.angle_alpha   90.00
_cell.angle_beta   90.00
_cell.angle_gamma   90.00
#
_symmetry.space_group_name_H-M   'P 1'
#
loop_
_entity.id
_entity.type
_entity.pdbx_description
1 polymer ?
#
loop_
_entity_poly.entity_id
_entity_poly.type
_entity_poly.pdbx_seq_one_letter_code
_entity_poly.pdbx_strand_id
1 'polypeptide(L)'
;MYPLIPVAKNTFWNSAQIYQYCVQEAYQFCYSNNLSKLWGYLWINNRIDWKLFARSAYSSAIPLAQTTMIIKSHWRVLKYNYKYNYNRPRLD
;
A
#
# COMPACT_ATOMS: atom_id res chain seq x y z
N MET A 1 -1.15 1.92 -18.32
CA MET A 1 -1.76 2.17 -17.01
C MET A 1 -2.64 0.97 -16.71
N TYR A 2 -2.70 0.46 -15.47
CA TYR A 2 -3.54 -0.69 -15.13
C TYR A 2 -4.90 -0.24 -14.58
N PRO A 3 -6.00 -0.94 -14.87
CA PRO A 3 -7.30 -0.64 -14.27
C PRO A 3 -7.24 -0.73 -12.74
N LEU A 4 -8.10 0.03 -12.06
CA LEU A 4 -8.20 -0.02 -10.60
C LEU A 4 -8.60 -1.42 -10.13
N ILE A 5 -8.17 -1.80 -8.92
CA ILE A 5 -8.58 -3.07 -8.31
C ILE A 5 -10.07 -2.96 -7.96
N PRO A 6 -10.93 -3.88 -8.43
CA PRO A 6 -12.35 -3.85 -8.11
C PRO A 6 -12.57 -4.23 -6.64
N VAL A 7 -13.49 -3.53 -5.98
CA VAL A 7 -13.78 -3.72 -4.54
C VAL A 7 -14.85 -4.79 -4.35
N ALA A 8 -15.84 -4.83 -5.24
CA ALA A 8 -16.79 -5.92 -5.41
C ALA A 8 -17.04 -6.13 -6.91
N LYS A 9 -17.94 -7.07 -7.29
CA LYS A 9 -18.25 -7.36 -8.71
C LYS A 9 -18.50 -6.06 -9.51
N ASN A 10 -17.54 -5.71 -10.36
CA ASN A 10 -17.51 -4.52 -11.23
C ASN A 10 -17.72 -3.15 -10.55
N THR A 11 -17.51 -3.03 -9.24
CA THR A 11 -17.56 -1.73 -8.57
C THR A 11 -16.15 -1.23 -8.28
N PHE A 12 -15.91 0.01 -8.67
CA PHE A 12 -14.64 0.71 -8.44
C PHE A 12 -14.90 1.89 -7.53
N TRP A 13 -13.98 2.12 -6.60
CA TRP A 13 -14.01 3.34 -5.80
C TRP A 13 -13.43 4.50 -6.58
N ASN A 14 -14.03 5.67 -6.40
CA ASN A 14 -13.44 6.91 -6.86
C ASN A 14 -12.24 7.28 -5.96
N SER A 15 -11.42 8.24 -6.40
CA SER A 15 -10.25 8.69 -5.64
C SER A 15 -10.59 9.16 -4.23
N ALA A 16 -11.71 9.86 -4.02
CA ALA A 16 -12.12 10.35 -2.71
C ALA A 16 -12.49 9.22 -1.75
N GLN A 17 -13.14 8.17 -2.23
CA GLN A 17 -13.49 6.98 -1.47
C GLN A 17 -12.24 6.20 -1.06
N ILE A 18 -11.32 5.99 -1.99
CA ILE A 18 -10.01 5.35 -1.70
C ILE A 18 -9.26 6.16 -0.64
N TYR A 19 -9.25 7.49 -0.81
CA TYR A 19 -8.60 8.39 0.14
C TYR A 19 -9.16 8.24 1.55
N GLN A 20 -10.48 8.37 1.71
CA GLN A 20 -11.15 8.26 3.00
C GLN A 20 -10.94 6.89 3.63
N TYR A 21 -11.04 5.82 2.84
CA TYR A 21 -10.84 4.46 3.31
C TYR A 21 -9.43 4.25 3.85
N CYS A 22 -8.39 4.63 3.11
CA CYS A 22 -7.00 4.46 3.56
C CYS A 22 -6.67 5.29 4.80
N VAL A 23 -7.18 6.52 4.90
CA VAL A 23 -7.00 7.37 6.08
C VAL A 23 -7.69 6.74 7.30
N GLN A 24 -8.92 6.24 7.12
CA GLN A 24 -9.67 5.58 8.18
C GLN A 24 -8.99 4.28 8.63
N GLU A 25 -8.49 3.47 7.70
CA GLU A 25 -7.76 2.24 8.00
C GLU A 25 -6.47 2.54 8.79
N ALA A 26 -5.68 3.52 8.36
CA ALA A 26 -4.46 3.93 9.06
C ALA A 26 -4.77 4.48 10.48
N TYR A 27 -5.83 5.27 10.62
CA TYR A 27 -6.30 5.75 11.91
C TYR A 27 -6.72 4.59 12.82
N GLN A 28 -7.56 3.67 12.32
CA GLN A 28 -8.04 2.52 13.08
C GLN A 28 -6.90 1.60 13.52
N PHE A 29 -5.92 1.37 12.65
CA PHE A 29 -4.71 0.64 13.00
C PHE A 29 -3.93 1.31 14.13
N CYS A 30 -3.72 2.63 14.05
CA CYS A 30 -3.02 3.36 15.11
C CYS A 30 -3.83 3.36 16.41
N TYR A 31 -5.15 3.52 16.32
CA TYR A 31 -6.05 3.54 17.46
C TYR A 31 -6.08 2.18 18.18
N SER A 32 -6.27 1.08 17.46
CA SER A 32 -6.33 -0.27 18.04
C SER A 32 -5.02 -0.71 18.70
N ASN A 33 -3.88 -0.15 18.28
CA ASN A 33 -2.56 -0.44 18.84
C ASN A 33 -2.06 0.62 19.84
N ASN A 34 -2.90 1.58 20.25
CA ASN A 34 -2.52 2.69 21.15
C ASN A 34 -1.33 3.55 20.63
N LEU A 35 -1.19 3.69 19.31
CA LEU A 35 -0.13 4.43 18.62
C LEU A 35 -0.56 5.87 18.29
N SER A 36 -1.10 6.61 19.26
CA SER A 36 -1.64 7.96 19.05
C SER A 36 -0.59 8.97 18.56
N LYS A 37 0.65 8.87 19.07
CA LYS A 37 1.78 9.70 18.61
C LYS A 37 2.15 9.43 17.16
N LEU A 38 2.11 8.17 16.74
CA LEU A 38 2.37 7.77 15.35
C LEU A 38 1.31 8.35 14.42
N TRP A 39 0.04 8.28 14.81
CA TRP A 39 -1.03 8.92 14.05
C TRP A 39 -0.80 10.42 13.89
N GLY A 40 -0.47 11.13 14.97
CA GLY A 40 -0.14 12.56 14.92
C GLY A 40 1.03 12.85 13.98
N TYR A 41 2.10 12.07 14.06
CA TYR A 41 3.25 12.19 13.16
C TYR A 41 2.86 11.98 11.69
N LEU A 42 2.14 10.90 11.38
CA LEU A 42 1.69 10.60 10.02
C LEU A 42 0.79 11.70 9.47
N TRP A 43 -0.14 12.19 10.30
CA TRP A 43 -1.08 13.23 9.91
C TRP A 43 -0.40 14.56 9.60
N ILE A 44 0.53 15.00 10.45
CA ILE A 44 1.24 16.26 10.28
C ILE A 44 2.20 16.19 9.09
N ASN A 45 3.02 15.15 9.01
CA ASN A 45 4.08 15.08 8.00
C ASN A 45 3.58 14.74 6.60
N ASN A 46 2.46 14.02 6.49
CA ASN A 46 1.88 13.67 5.20
C ASN A 46 0.61 14.45 4.87
N ARG A 47 0.32 15.57 5.56
CA ARG A 47 -0.95 16.30 5.44
C ARG A 47 -1.35 16.60 3.98
N ILE A 48 -0.36 16.95 3.16
CA ILE A 48 -0.54 17.31 1.75
C ILE A 48 -0.45 16.07 0.84
N ASP A 49 0.45 15.15 1.17
CA ASP A 49 0.81 13.98 0.36
C ASP A 49 0.00 12.72 0.66
N TRP A 50 -0.93 12.82 1.59
CA TRP A 50 -1.88 11.79 1.96
C TRP A 50 -2.63 11.19 0.76
N LYS A 51 -2.88 11.99 -0.28
CA LYS A 51 -3.44 11.52 -1.56
C LYS A 51 -2.53 10.53 -2.29
N LEU A 52 -1.22 10.74 -2.22
CA LEU A 52 -0.19 9.84 -2.78
C LEU A 52 -0.08 8.57 -1.93
N PHE A 53 -0.08 8.71 -0.61
CA PHE A 53 -0.02 7.58 0.32
C PHE A 53 -1.24 6.66 0.16
N ALA A 54 -2.44 7.23 0.09
CA ALA A 54 -3.68 6.50 -0.21
C ALA A 54 -3.77 6.03 -1.66
N ARG A 55 -2.78 6.33 -2.52
CA ARG A 55 -2.78 6.03 -3.96
C ARG A 55 -4.01 6.58 -4.71
N SER A 56 -4.69 7.54 -4.09
CA SER A 56 -5.90 8.21 -4.58
C SER A 56 -5.61 9.34 -5.57
N ALA A 57 -4.35 9.74 -5.71
CA ALA A 57 -3.94 10.76 -6.67
C ALA A 57 -4.27 10.39 -8.13
N TYR A 58 -4.47 9.11 -8.43
CA TYR A 58 -4.83 8.62 -9.75
C TYR A 58 -6.27 8.07 -9.74
N SER A 59 -7.20 8.85 -10.30
CA SER A 59 -8.64 8.53 -10.27
C SER A 59 -9.06 7.43 -11.24
N SER A 60 -8.28 7.18 -12.29
CA SER A 60 -8.67 6.29 -13.40
C SER A 60 -7.85 5.01 -13.50
N ALA A 61 -6.62 4.98 -12.96
CA ALA A 61 -5.72 3.86 -13.16
C ALA A 61 -4.52 3.86 -12.20
N ILE A 62 -3.94 2.69 -12.00
CA ILE A 62 -2.68 2.53 -11.26
C ILE A 62 -1.48 2.81 -12.20
N PRO A 63 -0.49 3.62 -11.79
CA PRO A 63 0.71 3.86 -12.59
C PRO A 63 1.51 2.57 -12.81
N LEU A 64 1.82 2.27 -14.07
CA LEU A 64 2.62 1.10 -14.48
C LEU A 64 3.99 1.05 -13.78
N ALA A 65 4.64 2.20 -13.61
CA ALA A 65 5.93 2.33 -12.96
C ALA A 65 5.89 1.88 -11.48
N GLN A 66 4.83 2.21 -10.75
CA GLN A 66 4.67 1.78 -9.35
C GLN A 66 4.47 0.26 -9.25
N THR A 67 3.60 -0.32 -10.07
CA THR A 67 3.37 -1.78 -10.06
C THR A 67 4.63 -2.55 -10.43
N THR A 68 5.36 -2.09 -11.46
CA THR A 68 6.60 -2.75 -11.87
C THR A 68 7.71 -2.58 -10.85
N MET A 69 7.79 -1.44 -10.16
CA MET A 69 8.79 -1.22 -9.11
C MET A 69 8.53 -2.07 -7.86
N ILE A 70 7.28 -2.14 -7.37
CA ILE A 70 6.90 -2.99 -6.23
C ILE A 70 7.12 -4.46 -6.56
N ILE A 71 6.70 -4.90 -7.75
CA ILE A 71 6.91 -6.27 -8.22
C ILE A 71 8.42 -6.56 -8.34
N LYS A 72 9.21 -5.65 -8.94
CA LYS A 72 10.67 -5.82 -9.06
C LYS A 72 11.37 -5.82 -7.71
N SER A 73 10.98 -4.97 -6.75
CA SER A 73 11.56 -4.96 -5.41
C SER A 73 11.21 -6.23 -4.64
N HIS A 74 9.96 -6.70 -4.75
CA HIS A 74 9.54 -7.97 -4.16
C HIS A 74 10.30 -9.16 -4.76
N TRP A 75 10.44 -9.21 -6.10
CA TRP A 75 11.26 -10.22 -6.78
C TRP A 75 12.74 -10.13 -6.41
N ARG A 76 13.29 -8.94 -6.18
CA ARG A 76 14.67 -8.78 -5.71
C ARG A 76 14.84 -9.42 -4.34
N VAL A 77 13.92 -9.19 -3.40
CA VAL A 77 13.95 -9.81 -2.07
C VAL A 77 13.86 -11.34 -2.17
N LEU A 78 12.93 -11.87 -2.97
CA LEU A 78 12.80 -13.31 -3.18
C LEU A 78 14.05 -13.94 -3.83
N LYS A 79 14.59 -13.31 -4.87
CA LYS A 79 15.72 -13.87 -5.61
C LYS A 79 17.04 -13.76 -4.87
N TYR A 80 17.28 -12.66 -4.16
CA TYR A 80 18.55 -12.40 -3.50
C TYR A 80 18.53 -12.83 -2.03
N ASN A 81 17.52 -12.41 -1.26
CA ASN A 81 17.51 -12.67 0.19
C ASN A 81 17.06 -14.09 0.50
N TYR A 82 16.06 -14.61 -0.22
CA TYR A 82 15.57 -15.97 0.03
C TYR A 82 16.53 -17.05 -0.49
N LYS A 83 17.12 -16.87 -1.68
CA LYS A 83 18.11 -17.83 -2.20
C LYS A 83 19.38 -17.89 -1.34
N TYR A 84 19.85 -16.76 -0.82
CA TYR A 84 21.05 -16.72 0.02
C TYR A 84 20.80 -17.32 1.41
N ASN A 85 19.64 -17.03 2.02
CA ASN A 85 19.33 -17.48 3.39
C ASN A 85 18.70 -18.88 3.47
N TYR A 86 18.04 -19.37 2.41
CA TYR A 86 17.33 -20.65 2.38
C TYR A 86 17.86 -21.59 1.29
N ASN A 87 19.16 -21.85 1.30
CA ASN A 87 19.78 -22.78 0.35
C ASN A 87 19.44 -24.27 0.63
N ARG A 88 18.57 -24.55 1.61
CA ARG A 88 17.96 -25.87 1.82
C ARG A 88 16.44 -25.73 1.87
N PRO A 89 15.68 -26.57 1.14
CA PRO A 89 14.24 -26.66 1.35
C PRO A 89 13.99 -27.11 2.79
N ARG A 90 13.04 -26.47 3.48
CA ARG A 90 12.60 -26.94 4.80
C ARG A 90 12.01 -28.34 4.62
N LEU A 91 12.69 -29.33 5.18
CA LEU A 91 12.19 -30.67 5.42
C LEU A 91 11.54 -30.66 6.80
N ASP A 92 10.38 -30.00 6.90
CA ASP A 92 9.45 -30.18 8.02
C ASP A 92 8.08 -30.52 7.41
#